data_AF-A0A833CGZ6-F1
#
_entry.id   AF-A0A833CGZ6-F1
#
_cell.length_a   1.000
_cell.length_b   1.000
_cell.length_c   1.000
_cell.angle_alpha   90.00
_cell.angle_beta   90.00
_cell.angle_gamma   90.00
#
_symmetry.space_group_name_H-M   'P 1'
#
loop_
_entity.id
_entity.type
_entity.pdbx_description
1 polymer ?
#
loop_
_entity_poly.entity_id
_entity_poly.type
_entity_poly.pdbx_seq_one_letter_code
_entity_poly.pdbx_strand_id
1 'polypeptide(L)' 'WAVWGGAAFKATEKATFNLQLAYDDTKTFAATANVAYELVPGFTITPEVSYTKWDDKRSVLDGQDAFQGMIR' A
#
# COMPACT_ATOMS: atom_id res chain seq x y z
N TRP A 1 5.37 6.21 -18.71
CA TRP A 1 4.05 6.62 -18.16
C TRP A 1 3.85 5.94 -16.81
N ALA A 2 2.96 6.44 -15.96
CA ALA A 2 2.64 5.82 -14.68
C ALA A 2 1.14 5.92 -14.43
N VAL A 3 0.57 4.88 -13.82
CA VAL A 3 -0.82 4.81 -13.42
C VAL A 3 -0.87 4.52 -11.93
N TRP A 4 -1.76 5.21 -11.23
CA TRP A 4 -2.01 4.97 -9.83
C TRP A 4 -3.51 5.07 -9.59
N GLY A 5 -3.99 4.30 -8.63
CA GLY A 5 -5.38 4.25 -8.26
C GLY A 5 -5.51 3.70 -6.85
N GLY A 6 -6.53 4.18 -6.14
CA GLY A 6 -6.81 3.71 -4.80
C GLY A 6 -8.29 3.78 -4.49
N ALA A 7 -8.69 2.94 -3.55
CA ALA A 7 -10.03 2.91 -3.01
C ALA A 7 -9.97 2.92 -1.49
N ALA A 8 -10.85 3.70 -0.88
CA ALA A 8 -11.10 3.70 0.54
C ALA A 8 -12.50 3.13 0.77
N PHE A 9 -12.61 2.15 1.67
CA PHE A 9 -13.87 1.52 2.04
C PHE A 9 -14.06 1.58 3.55
N LYS A 10 -15.08 2.30 3.99
CA LYS A 10 -15.50 2.32 5.38
C LYS A 10 -16.28 1.04 5.68
N ALA A 11 -15.62 0.06 6.29
CA ALA A 11 -16.23 -1.22 6.61
C ALA A 11 -17.14 -1.15 7.85
N THR A 12 -16.77 -0.33 8.84
CA THR A 12 -17.59 -0.09 10.04
C THR A 12 -17.45 1.36 10.49
N GLU A 13 -18.18 1.78 11.52
CA GLU A 13 -18.01 3.12 12.11
C GLU A 13 -16.59 3.36 12.64
N LYS A 14 -15.89 2.28 13.04
CA LYS A 14 -14.55 2.32 13.63
C LYS A 14 -13.44 1.86 12.68
N ALA A 15 -13.76 1.27 11.54
CA ALA A 15 -12.79 0.65 10.64
C ALA A 15 -12.90 1.17 9.21
N THR A 16 -11.83 1.76 8.70
CA THR A 16 -11.70 2.17 7.29
C THR A 16 -10.53 1.43 6.66
N PHE A 17 -10.81 0.70 5.58
CA PHE A 17 -9.81 0.00 4.78
C PHE A 17 -9.40 0.89 3.62
N ASN A 18 -8.10 1.00 3.37
CA ASN A 18 -7.58 1.69 2.19
C ASN A 18 -6.70 0.72 1.40
N LEU A 19 -6.86 0.76 0.09
CA LEU A 19 -6.03 0.02 -0.86
C LEU A 19 -5.56 1.00 -1.94
N GLN A 20 -4.27 0.99 -2.22
CA GLN A 20 -3.62 1.81 -3.24
C GLN A 20 -2.73 0.93 -4.10
N LEU A 21 -2.79 1.14 -5.40
CA LEU A 21 -2.01 0.44 -6.41
C LEU A 21 -1.35 1.48 -7.31
N ALA A 22 -0.11 1.23 -7.67
CA ALA A 22 0.64 2.03 -8.62
C ALA A 22 1.44 1.11 -9.54
N TYR A 23 1.52 1.48 -10.81
CA TYR A 23 2.31 0.80 -11.81
C TYR A 23 2.92 1.82 -12.77
N ASP A 24 4.17 1.60 -13.16
CA ASP A 24 4.85 2.46 -14.10
C ASP A 24 5.42 1.72 -15.31
N ASP A 25 5.88 2.51 -16.28
CA ASP A 25 6.48 2.05 -17.53
C ASP A 25 7.85 1.37 -17.35
N THR A 26 8.50 1.55 -16.20
CA THR A 26 9.66 0.73 -15.80
C THR A 26 9.24 -0.64 -15.28
N LYS A 27 7.95 -0.98 -15.39
CA LYS A 27 7.33 -2.20 -14.87
C LYS A 27 7.50 -2.35 -13.36
N THR A 28 7.66 -1.23 -12.65
CA THR A 28 7.61 -1.23 -11.20
C THR A 28 6.14 -1.28 -10.79
N PHE A 29 5.78 -2.27 -9.97
CA PHE A 29 4.45 -2.41 -9.40
C PHE A 29 4.53 -2.18 -7.90
N ALA A 30 3.71 -1.27 -7.37
CA ALA A 30 3.57 -1.05 -5.95
C ALA A 30 2.11 -1.21 -5.52
N ALA A 31 1.89 -1.91 -4.41
CA ALA A 31 0.59 -2.10 -3.80
C ALA A 31 0.69 -1.80 -2.31
N THR A 32 -0.22 -1.00 -1.77
CA THR A 32 -0.27 -0.67 -0.34
C THR A 32 -1.69 -0.86 0.17
N ALA A 33 -1.84 -1.58 1.28
CA ALA A 33 -3.09 -1.76 1.97
C ALA A 33 -2.93 -1.32 3.42
N ASN A 34 -3.90 -0.57 3.95
CA ASN A 34 -3.93 -0.22 5.37
C ASN A 34 -5.35 -0.27 5.93
N VAL A 35 -5.43 -0.37 7.26
CA VAL A 35 -6.70 -0.39 7.98
C VAL A 35 -6.61 0.63 9.09
N ALA A 36 -7.36 1.73 9.01
CA ALA A 36 -7.50 2.65 10.12
C ALA A 36 -8.59 2.12 11.07
N TYR A 37 -8.18 1.64 12.25
CA TYR A 37 -9.09 1.10 13.26
C TYR A 37 -9.07 1.93 14.54
N GLU A 38 -10.20 2.52 14.90
CA GLU A 38 -10.39 3.31 16.11
C GLU A 38 -10.87 2.42 17.26
N LEU A 39 -9.99 2.10 18.21
CA LEU A 39 -10.34 1.25 19.35
C LEU A 39 -11.21 2.04 20.34
N VAL A 40 -10.73 3.21 20.74
CA VAL A 40 -11.40 4.17 21.62
C VAL A 40 -11.30 5.57 21.01
N PRO A 41 -12.21 6.50 21.36
CA PRO A 41 -12.16 7.87 20.85
C PRO A 41 -10.79 8.50 21.07
N GLY A 42 -10.13 8.89 19.97
CA GLY A 42 -8.79 9.48 19.99
C GLY A 42 -7.62 8.48 20.00
N PHE A 43 -7.89 7.18 19.91
CA PHE A 43 -6.85 6.14 19.75
C PHE A 43 -7.14 5.26 18.52
N THR A 44 -6.47 5.61 17.43
CA THR A 44 -6.53 4.91 16.15
C THR A 44 -5.24 4.15 15.93
N ILE A 45 -5.35 2.85 15.62
CA ILE A 45 -4.23 2.04 15.17
C ILE A 45 -4.38 1.84 13.67
N THR A 46 -3.32 2.12 12.93
CA THR A 46 -3.27 1.99 11.48
C THR A 46 -2.17 1.02 11.06
N PRO A 47 -2.43 -0.30 11.06
CA PRO A 47 -1.57 -1.24 10.35
C PRO A 47 -1.57 -0.93 8.84
N GLU A 48 -0.38 -0.87 8.27
CA GLU A 48 -0.12 -0.66 6.85
C GLU A 48 0.87 -1.72 6.37
N VAL A 49 0.59 -2.28 5.20
CA VAL A 49 1.48 -3.18 4.48
C VAL A 49 1.63 -2.72 3.04
N SER A 50 2.87 -2.67 2.58
CA SER A 50 3.23 -2.28 1.22
C SER A 50 4.07 -3.37 0.58
N TYR A 51 3.78 -3.64 -0.68
CA TYR A 51 4.52 -4.54 -1.53
C TYR A 51 5.00 -3.77 -2.76
N THR A 52 6.26 -3.91 -3.12
CA THR A 52 6.81 -3.34 -4.35
C THR A 52 7.60 -4.39 -5.09
N LYS A 53 7.40 -4.45 -6.40
CA LYS A 53 8.12 -5.33 -7.32
C LYS A 53 8.74 -4.49 -8.41
N TRP A 54 10.00 -4.77 -8.74
CA TRP A 54 10.71 -4.13 -9.84
C TRP A 54 11.01 -5.17 -10.93
N ASP A 55 10.64 -4.87 -12.18
CA ASP A 55 10.93 -5.69 -13.37
C ASP A 55 11.63 -4.83 -14.45
N ASP A 56 12.51 -3.92 -14.02
CA ASP A 56 13.29 -3.10 -14.92
C ASP A 56 14.69 -3.69 -15.14
N LYS A 57 14.95 -4.19 -16.35
CA LYS A 57 16.26 -4.73 -16.78
C LYS A 57 17.41 -3.71 -16.72
N ARG A 58 17.12 -2.42 -16.53
CA ARG A 58 18.11 -1.35 -16.37
C ARG A 58 18.34 -0.97 -14.91
N SER A 59 17.57 -1.54 -13.98
CA SER A 59 17.66 -1.27 -12.55
C SER A 59 18.50 -2.33 -11.84
N VAL A 60 19.21 -1.94 -10.78
CA VAL A 60 19.86 -2.87 -9.86
C VAL A 60 18.87 -3.74 -9.08
N LEU A 61 17.59 -3.37 -9.11
CA LEU A 61 16.48 -4.07 -8.46
C LEU A 61 15.72 -4.99 -9.44
N ASP A 62 16.22 -5.25 -10.65
CA ASP A 62 15.54 -6.12 -11.61
C ASP A 62 15.20 -7.50 -11.02
N GLY A 63 13.92 -7.86 -11.06
CA GLY A 63 13.40 -9.10 -10.50
C GLY A 63 13.32 -9.15 -8.97
N GLN A 64 13.58 -8.03 -8.28
CA GLN A 64 13.48 -7.98 -6.82
C GLN A 64 12.07 -7.60 -6.36
N ASP A 65 11.74 -8.10 -5.17
CA ASP A 65 10.50 -7.86 -4.46
C ASP A 65 10.81 -7.30 -3.07
N ALA A 66 10.03 -6.32 -2.61
CA ALA A 66 10.12 -5.77 -1.27
C ALA A 66 8.75 -5.78 -0.57
N PHE A 67 8.77 -6.14 0.71
CA PHE A 67 7.64 -6.00 1.62
C PHE A 67 8.02 -5.02 2.73
N GLN A 68 7.11 -4.12 3.05
CA GLN A 68 7.24 -3.17 4.14
C GLN A 68 5.96 -3.20 4.97
N GLY A 69 6.11 -3.10 6.29
CA GLY A 69 4.98 -2.96 7.21
C GLY A 69 5.23 -1.85 8.20
N MET A 70 4.18 -1.11 8.56
CA MET A 70 4.22 -0.11 9.62
C MET A 70 2.92 -0.16 10.42
N ILE A 71 3.02 0.14 11.72
CA ILE A 71 1.87 0.39 12.58
C ILE A 71 2.05 1.79 13.17
N ARG A 72 1.05 2.65 13.04
CA ARG A 72 1.04 4.00 13.61
C ARG A 72 -0.30 4.35 14.23
#